data_AF-A0A9E5TIM3-F1
#
_entry.id   AF-A0A9E5TIM3-F1
#
_cell.length_a   1.000
_cell.length_b   1.000
_cell.length_c   1.000
_cell.angle_alpha   90.00
_cell.angle_beta   90.00
_cell.angle_gamma   90.00
#
_symmetry.space_group_name_H-M   'P 1'
#
loop_
_entity.id
_entity.type
_entity.pdbx_description
1 polymer ?
#
loop_
_entity_poly.entity_id
_entity_poly.type
_entity_poly.pdbx_seq_one_letter_code
_entity_poly.pdbx_strand_id
1 'polypeptide(L)'
;MRCGYFDDERREYVITRPDTPLPWINYLGSEAYFGLISNTAGGYSFYRDARLRRLTRYRYNNASLDCGGRYVYLRDNDTGEFWSPSWQPTRHELEDYICRHGLGYTIIGSTYK
;
A
#
# COMPACT_ATOMS: atom_id res chain seq x y z
N MET A 1 14.55 15.78 -1.35
CA MET A 1 13.79 15.22 -2.50
C MET A 1 12.34 14.98 -2.06
N ARG A 2 11.37 15.13 -2.97
CA ARG A 2 9.93 14.88 -2.71
C ARG A 2 9.56 13.49 -3.24
N CYS A 3 8.70 12.75 -2.56
CA CYS A 3 8.18 11.45 -3.01
C CYS A 3 6.75 11.53 -3.57
N GLY A 4 6.17 12.73 -3.59
CA GLY A 4 4.79 12.97 -3.97
C GLY A 4 4.37 14.43 -3.92
N TYR A 5 3.09 14.70 -4.18
CA TYR A 5 2.48 16.02 -4.21
C TYR A 5 0.99 15.96 -3.84
N PHE A 6 0.39 17.12 -3.51
CA PHE A 6 -1.05 17.24 -3.28
C PHE A 6 -1.79 17.43 -4.60
N ASP A 7 -2.87 16.67 -4.79
CA ASP A 7 -3.89 16.89 -5.80
C ASP A 7 -5.12 17.46 -5.11
N ASP A 8 -5.20 18.79 -5.06
CA ASP A 8 -6.24 19.51 -4.32
C ASP A 8 -7.63 19.34 -4.93
N GLU A 9 -7.71 19.20 -6.26
CA GLU A 9 -8.98 19.00 -6.98
C GLU A 9 -9.62 17.67 -6.57
N ARG A 10 -8.81 16.61 -6.50
CA ARG A 10 -9.29 15.28 -6.10
C ARG A 10 -9.24 15.04 -4.59
N ARG A 11 -8.62 15.96 -3.84
CA ARG A 11 -8.40 15.90 -2.39
C ARG A 11 -7.59 14.67 -1.98
N GLU A 12 -6.48 14.46 -2.68
CA GLU A 12 -5.59 13.31 -2.48
C GLU A 12 -4.14 13.74 -2.30
N TYR A 13 -3.36 12.89 -1.64
CA TYR A 13 -1.91 12.94 -1.72
C TYR A 13 -1.42 11.86 -2.68
N VAL A 14 -0.67 12.27 -3.71
CA VAL A 14 -0.16 11.41 -4.78
C VAL A 14 1.31 11.11 -4.52
N ILE A 15 1.63 9.84 -4.32
CA ILE A 15 2.97 9.29 -4.12
C ILE A 15 3.42 8.68 -5.44
N THR A 16 4.54 9.14 -5.99
CA THR A 16 5.02 8.77 -7.35
C THR A 16 6.21 7.81 -7.34
N ARG A 17 6.69 7.42 -6.15
CA ARG A 17 7.74 6.41 -5.97
C ARG A 17 7.47 5.59 -4.72
N PRO A 18 7.67 4.26 -4.76
CA PRO A 18 7.26 3.38 -3.66
C PRO A 18 8.21 3.40 -2.47
N ASP A 19 9.47 3.78 -2.68
CA ASP A 19 10.57 3.79 -1.71
C ASP A 19 10.61 5.10 -0.89
N THR A 20 9.46 5.44 -0.30
CA THR A 20 9.38 6.54 0.68
C THR A 20 10.30 6.25 1.88
N PRO A 21 10.88 7.29 2.55
CA PRO A 21 11.79 7.09 3.67
C PRO A 21 11.21 6.27 4.83
N LEU A 22 9.88 6.35 4.99
CA LEU A 22 9.07 5.54 5.90
C LEU A 22 7.75 5.19 5.20
N PRO A 23 7.05 4.12 5.63
CA PRO A 23 5.73 3.80 5.12
C PRO A 23 4.76 4.96 5.38
N TRP A 24 4.16 5.49 4.32
CA TRP A 24 3.13 6.51 4.44
C TRP A 24 1.78 5.82 4.41
N ILE A 25 0.95 6.05 5.43
CA ILE A 25 -0.29 5.31 5.62
C ILE A 25 -1.52 6.17 5.39
N ASN A 26 -2.62 5.50 5.07
CA ASN A 26 -3.97 6.00 5.09
C ASN A 26 -4.87 5.11 5.96
N TYR A 27 -6.01 5.65 6.35
CA TYR A 27 -7.08 4.95 7.05
C TYR A 27 -8.26 4.70 6.12
N LEU A 28 -8.74 3.47 6.12
CA LEU A 28 -9.94 3.02 5.41
C LEU A 28 -11.06 2.76 6.42
N GLY A 29 -12.29 3.07 6.04
CA GLY A 29 -13.48 2.84 6.85
C GLY A 29 -13.92 4.06 7.67
N SER A 30 -15.24 4.18 7.85
CA SER A 30 -15.91 5.28 8.55
C SER A 30 -16.87 4.84 9.65
N GLU A 31 -17.02 3.53 9.86
CA GLU A 31 -17.98 2.95 10.81
C GLU A 31 -17.28 1.95 11.74
N ALA A 32 -17.70 0.67 11.75
CA ALA A 32 -17.17 -0.32 12.67
C ALA A 32 -15.94 -1.06 12.13
N TYR A 33 -15.74 -1.08 10.81
CA TYR A 33 -14.57 -1.69 10.18
C TYR A 33 -13.54 -0.63 9.83
N PHE A 34 -12.28 -0.91 10.16
CA PHE A 34 -11.16 -0.03 9.84
C PHE A 34 -10.01 -0.81 9.22
N GLY A 35 -9.25 -0.14 8.36
CA GLY A 35 -8.00 -0.64 7.80
C GLY A 35 -6.92 0.43 7.81
N LEU A 36 -5.75 0.12 8.33
CA LEU A 36 -4.54 0.90 8.06
C LEU A 36 -3.93 0.33 6.78
N ILE A 37 -3.66 1.16 5.78
CA ILE A 37 -3.02 0.76 4.53
C ILE A 37 -1.86 1.69 4.21
N SER A 38 -0.68 1.15 3.93
CA SER A 38 0.47 1.95 3.49
C SER A 38 0.47 2.18 1.98
N ASN A 39 1.35 3.07 1.52
CA ASN A 39 1.62 3.27 0.10
C ASN A 39 2.05 1.98 -0.61
N THR A 40 2.68 1.06 0.11
CA THR A 40 3.10 -0.24 -0.43
C THR A 40 2.16 -1.39 -0.06
N ALA A 41 0.89 -1.07 0.22
CA ALA A 41 -0.19 -2.02 0.58
C ALA A 41 0.00 -2.82 1.89
N GLY A 42 0.99 -2.45 2.69
CA GLY A 42 1.19 -2.94 4.06
C GLY A 42 0.07 -2.53 5.01
N GLY A 43 0.07 -3.12 6.21
CA GLY A 43 -0.88 -2.79 7.28
C GLY A 43 -1.91 -3.88 7.56
N TYR A 44 -2.95 -3.53 8.33
CA TYR A 44 -3.94 -4.49 8.81
C TYR A 44 -5.33 -3.90 9.00
N SER A 45 -6.32 -4.78 9.11
CA SER A 45 -7.71 -4.43 9.33
C SER A 45 -8.24 -4.99 10.65
N PHE A 46 -9.22 -4.31 11.23
CA PHE A 46 -9.89 -4.70 12.46
C PHE A 46 -11.36 -4.24 12.46
N TYR A 47 -12.18 -4.87 13.31
CA TYR A 47 -13.56 -4.45 13.55
C TYR A 47 -13.72 -3.95 14.99
N ARG A 48 -14.01 -2.66 15.17
CA ARG A 48 -14.16 -1.92 16.44
C ARG A 48 -12.91 -1.90 17.31
N ASP A 49 -12.39 -3.06 17.71
CA ASP A 49 -11.26 -3.19 18.64
C ASP A 49 -10.01 -3.71 17.91
N ALA A 50 -8.96 -2.88 17.82
CA ALA A 50 -7.71 -3.21 17.14
C ALA A 50 -6.81 -4.23 17.86
N ARG A 51 -7.12 -4.56 19.12
CA ARG A 51 -6.43 -5.56 19.94
C ARG A 51 -7.15 -6.90 19.91
N LEU A 52 -8.46 -6.91 20.19
CA LEU A 52 -9.25 -8.12 20.38
C LEU A 52 -9.96 -8.60 19.11
N ARG A 53 -10.15 -7.72 18.12
CA ARG A 53 -10.91 -8.01 16.88
C ARG A 53 -10.13 -7.62 15.64
N ARG A 54 -8.82 -7.88 15.67
CA ARG A 54 -7.93 -7.73 14.52
C ARG A 54 -8.14 -8.89 13.53
N LEU A 55 -8.40 -8.57 12.27
CA LEU A 55 -8.64 -9.56 11.21
C LEU A 55 -7.34 -10.02 10.56
N THR A 56 -6.44 -9.08 10.24
CA THR A 56 -5.18 -9.40 9.54
C THR A 56 -3.97 -9.09 10.42
N ARG A 57 -2.92 -9.89 10.29
CA ARG A 57 -1.69 -9.73 11.08
C ARG A 57 -0.81 -8.63 10.48
N TYR A 58 -0.18 -7.84 11.36
CA TYR A 58 0.87 -6.90 10.99
C TYR A 58 2.00 -6.96 12.03
N ARG A 59 3.24 -6.80 11.57
CA ARG A 59 4.44 -6.82 12.41
C ARG A 59 5.03 -5.42 12.45
N TYR A 60 4.94 -4.77 13.61
CA TYR A 60 5.70 -3.55 13.88
C TYR A 60 7.19 -3.89 13.97
N ASN A 61 8.05 -2.95 13.57
CA ASN A 61 9.50 -3.13 13.54
C ASN A 61 9.95 -4.36 12.73
N ASN A 62 9.25 -4.65 11.61
CA ASN A 62 9.64 -5.75 10.75
C ASN A 62 10.95 -5.42 9.99
N ALA A 63 11.73 -6.45 9.69
CA ALA A 63 12.96 -6.35 8.90
C ALA A 63 12.81 -7.29 7.69
N SER A 64 12.42 -6.81 6.52
CA SER A 64 12.25 -5.41 6.11
C SER A 64 10.93 -4.73 6.53
N LEU A 65 10.96 -3.38 6.60
CA LEU A 65 9.81 -2.57 7.02
C LEU A 65 8.61 -2.76 6.09
N ASP A 66 7.41 -2.69 6.68
CA ASP A 66 6.12 -2.72 5.98
C ASP A 66 5.85 -3.96 5.11
N CYS A 67 6.65 -5.02 5.33
CA CYS A 67 6.41 -6.32 4.75
C CYS A 67 5.32 -7.06 5.54
N GLY A 68 4.11 -7.10 5.00
CA GLY A 68 2.93 -7.70 5.59
C GLY A 68 1.70 -6.82 5.34
N GLY A 69 0.87 -7.23 4.39
CA GLY A 69 -0.24 -6.41 3.90
C GLY A 69 -1.20 -7.19 3.02
N ARG A 70 -1.93 -6.46 2.18
CA ARG A 70 -2.86 -7.04 1.20
C ARG A 70 -2.18 -6.97 -0.16
N TYR A 71 -1.55 -8.08 -0.54
CA TYR A 71 -0.78 -8.13 -1.77
C TYR A 71 -1.55 -8.83 -2.88
N VAL A 72 -1.49 -8.23 -4.06
CA VAL A 72 -1.86 -8.88 -5.31
C VAL A 72 -0.55 -9.21 -6.03
N TYR A 73 -0.41 -10.45 -6.44
CA TYR A 73 0.70 -10.89 -7.28
C TYR A 73 0.16 -11.10 -8.68
N LEU A 74 0.84 -10.50 -9.65
CA LEU A 74 0.61 -10.72 -11.07
C LEU A 74 1.76 -11.59 -11.59
N ARG A 75 1.44 -12.49 -12.52
CA ARG A 75 2.41 -13.36 -13.17
C ARG A 75 2.08 -13.42 -14.65
N ASP A 76 3.08 -13.16 -15.48
CA ASP A 76 3.03 -13.44 -16.91
C ASP A 76 3.14 -14.96 -17.10
N ASN A 77 2.19 -15.56 -17.81
CA ASN A 77 2.15 -17.01 -17.97
C ASN A 77 3.14 -17.55 -19.01
N ASP A 78 3.56 -16.73 -19.97
CA ASP A 78 4.47 -17.10 -21.05
C ASP A 78 5.92 -17.00 -20.60
N THR A 79 6.29 -15.92 -19.90
CA THR A 79 7.66 -15.70 -19.40
C THR A 79 7.88 -16.28 -18.00
N GLY A 80 6.81 -16.39 -17.22
CA GLY A 80 6.85 -16.79 -15.82
C GLY A 80 7.32 -15.72 -14.84
N GLU A 81 7.62 -14.51 -15.33
CA GLU A 81 7.93 -13.36 -14.49
C GLU A 81 6.73 -12.96 -13.63
N PHE A 82 6.98 -12.48 -12.41
CA PHE A 82 5.94 -12.07 -11.48
C PHE A 82 6.29 -10.77 -10.78
N TRP A 83 5.27 -10.01 -10.38
CA TRP A 83 5.45 -8.77 -9.63
C TRP A 83 4.25 -8.48 -8.75
N SER A 84 4.38 -7.48 -7.88
CA SER A 84 3.25 -6.90 -7.18
C SER A 84 3.10 -5.43 -7.58
N PRO A 85 1.88 -4.96 -7.96
CA PRO A 85 1.65 -3.56 -8.29
C PRO A 85 1.94 -2.59 -7.14
N SER A 86 1.98 -3.09 -5.89
CA SER A 86 2.27 -2.30 -4.70
C SER A 86 3.75 -2.16 -4.38
N TRP A 87 4.65 -2.60 -5.28
CA TRP A 87 6.11 -2.73 -5.08
C TRP A 87 6.49 -3.75 -4.00
N GLN A 88 6.04 -3.58 -2.76
CA GLN A 88 6.12 -4.67 -1.79
C GLN A 88 5.13 -5.79 -2.19
N PRO A 89 5.49 -7.06 -1.94
CA PRO A 89 6.72 -7.51 -1.27
C PRO A 89 7.83 -7.92 -2.25
N THR A 90 7.57 -7.90 -3.57
CA THR A 90 8.51 -8.42 -4.58
C THR A 90 9.68 -7.50 -4.86
N ARG A 91 9.49 -6.17 -4.71
CA ARG A 91 10.49 -5.11 -4.88
C ARG A 91 11.20 -5.11 -6.24
N HIS A 92 10.52 -5.60 -7.27
CA HIS A 92 10.97 -5.41 -8.64
C HIS A 92 10.99 -3.91 -8.97
N GLU A 93 11.83 -3.54 -9.92
CA GLU A 93 11.74 -2.22 -10.54
C GLU A 93 10.40 -2.13 -11.29
N LEU A 94 9.65 -1.06 -11.02
CA LEU A 94 8.32 -0.84 -11.56
C LEU A 94 8.29 0.49 -12.29
N GLU A 95 7.49 0.55 -13.35
CA GLU A 95 7.24 1.76 -14.12
C GLU A 95 5.94 2.40 -13.67
N ASP A 96 5.82 3.73 -13.80
CA ASP A 96 4.60 4.49 -13.50
C ASP A 96 3.95 4.17 -12.15
N TYR A 97 4.76 3.82 -11.13
CA TYR A 97 4.23 3.53 -9.80
C TYR A 97 3.50 4.75 -9.24
N ILE A 98 2.29 4.52 -8.78
CA ILE A 98 1.47 5.54 -8.14
C ILE A 98 0.74 4.96 -6.92
N CYS A 99 0.75 5.70 -5.83
CA CYS A 99 -0.19 5.52 -4.73
C CYS A 99 -0.92 6.83 -4.47
N ARG A 100 -2.25 6.80 -4.49
CA ARG A 100 -3.12 7.96 -4.22
C ARG A 100 -3.87 7.69 -2.93
N HIS A 101 -3.56 8.44 -1.89
CA HIS A 101 -4.28 8.40 -0.63
C HIS A 101 -5.35 9.49 -0.65
N GLY A 102 -6.63 9.08 -0.63
CA GLY A 102 -7.78 9.97 -0.51
C GLY A 102 -8.50 9.81 0.82
N LEU A 103 -9.65 10.46 0.96
CA LEU A 103 -10.46 10.41 2.18
C LEU A 103 -11.19 9.07 2.31
N GLY A 104 -10.62 8.13 3.07
CA GLY A 104 -11.20 6.81 3.32
C GLY A 104 -10.94 5.76 2.23
N TYR A 105 -10.13 6.08 1.22
CA TYR A 105 -9.75 5.18 0.13
C TYR A 105 -8.29 5.34 -0.28
N THR A 106 -7.73 4.31 -0.91
CA THR A 106 -6.37 4.32 -1.46
C THR A 106 -6.36 3.58 -2.79
N ILE A 107 -5.68 4.16 -3.80
CA ILE A 107 -5.42 3.53 -5.10
C ILE A 107 -3.93 3.27 -5.20
N ILE A 108 -3.51 2.04 -5.54
CA ILE A 108 -2.11 1.69 -5.75
C ILE A 108 -2.01 0.96 -7.09
N GLY A 109 -1.05 1.33 -7.91
CA GLY A 109 -0.81 0.68 -9.20
C GLY A 109 0.57 0.98 -9.73
N SER A 110 0.99 0.16 -10.68
CA SER A 110 2.23 0.32 -11.43
C SER A 110 2.16 -0.50 -12.71
N THR A 111 3.04 -0.17 -13.64
CA THR A 111 3.35 -0.99 -14.81
C THR A 111 4.61 -1.82 -14.53
N TYR A 112 4.76 -2.93 -15.23
CA TYR A 112 5.94 -3.78 -15.16
C TYR A 112 6.27 -4.27 -16.57
N LYS A 113 7.35 -3.71 -17.15
CA LYS A 113 7.93 -3.99 -18.48
C LYS A 113 6.94 -4.00 -19.66
#